data_AF-A0A1B6JEE8-F1
#
_entry.id   AF-A0A1B6JEE8-F1
#
_cell.length_a   1.000
_cell.length_b   1.000
_cell.length_c   1.000
_cell.angle_alpha   90.00
_cell.angle_beta   90.00
_cell.angle_gamma   90.00
#
_symmetry.space_group_name_H-M   'P 1'
#
loop_
_entity.id
_entity.type
_entity.pdbx_description
1 polymer ?
#
loop_
_entity_poly.entity_id
_entity_poly.type
_entity_poly.pdbx_seq_one_letter_code
_entity_poly.pdbx_strand_id
1 'polypeptide(L)'
;MTLDNSFPLLTDRMRITAKSGPTVSGLSELDYPTVNAMSGLSSITQLRTMNKVPLPPEIMEHFGHMQCQCMMGVFPEINRAWLTIDSDIYIWDFEHGTDVAYYDGLSETIVSVGLVRPKPGVFQNYIRHLLVLTTTVDIVVLGVSLSSAQGAAGPLTEIHLTPEIIYTLPTDGVPIGVITGTAMGRIFLGGKDGSLFEIHYQKEIGWTGKRCKKVNHSTGTLSFLVPSFLNAAFSEDDSIAQISVDNSRHILYTLSDKGTISVFDLGDNGMSTGRLACLSQSAITQAALSIARTLDSSNFNQLVSISAMTAEESAHLGLVAVTTAGSRLYFSTGAAGQRPTTLQLFHVRLPPGFAANAPTNRPSTVHIA
;
A
#
# COMPACT_ATOMS: atom_id res chain seq x y z
N MET A 1 -7.96 -18.60 28.50
CA MET A 1 -6.81 -17.68 28.30
C MET A 1 -5.53 -18.41 27.93
N THR A 2 -4.94 -19.30 28.75
CA THR A 2 -3.66 -19.96 28.40
C THR A 2 -3.75 -20.87 27.16
N LEU A 3 -4.89 -21.56 26.97
CA LEU A 3 -5.13 -22.39 25.78
C LEU A 3 -5.41 -21.55 24.53
N ASP A 4 -6.11 -20.41 24.66
CA ASP A 4 -6.45 -19.53 23.53
C ASP A 4 -5.21 -18.83 22.95
N ASN A 5 -4.14 -18.67 23.74
CA ASN A 5 -2.86 -18.12 23.25
C ASN A 5 -1.92 -19.19 22.68
N SER A 6 -2.36 -20.45 22.57
CA SER A 6 -1.55 -21.57 22.09
C SER A 6 -1.88 -22.01 20.66
N PHE A 7 -2.62 -21.18 19.89
CA PHE A 7 -2.84 -21.46 18.48
C PHE A 7 -1.49 -21.50 17.72
N PRO A 8 -1.33 -22.43 16.76
CA PRO A 8 -0.11 -22.55 15.99
C PRO A 8 0.24 -21.25 15.25
N LEU A 9 1.52 -20.90 15.20
CA LEU A 9 2.00 -19.74 14.47
C LEU A 9 1.79 -19.93 12.96
N LEU A 10 1.80 -18.84 12.21
CA LEU A 10 1.70 -18.89 10.75
C LEU A 10 2.81 -19.73 10.12
N THR A 11 4.03 -19.61 10.62
CA THR A 11 5.19 -20.41 10.19
C THR A 11 5.01 -21.90 10.46
N ASP A 12 4.37 -22.27 11.57
CA ASP A 12 4.05 -23.67 11.91
C ASP A 12 3.03 -24.23 10.92
N ARG A 13 2.01 -23.44 10.58
CA ARG A 13 1.00 -23.81 9.58
C ARG A 13 1.58 -23.95 8.17
N MET A 14 2.56 -23.11 7.83
CA MET A 14 3.32 -23.21 6.56
C MET A 14 4.44 -24.26 6.61
N ARG A 15 4.63 -24.91 7.76
CA ARG A 15 5.67 -25.92 8.01
C ARG A 15 7.08 -25.41 7.72
N ILE A 16 7.32 -24.12 7.94
CA ILE A 16 8.64 -23.49 7.75
C ILE A 16 9.48 -23.78 8.99
N THR A 17 10.56 -24.52 8.82
CA THR A 17 11.52 -24.85 9.88
C THR A 17 12.94 -24.69 9.36
N ALA A 18 13.92 -24.54 10.26
CA ALA A 18 15.33 -24.50 9.88
C ALA A 18 15.78 -25.76 9.08
N LYS A 19 15.11 -26.90 9.27
CA LYS A 19 15.40 -28.16 8.57
C LYS A 19 14.68 -28.29 7.23
N SER A 20 13.43 -27.85 7.15
CA SER A 20 12.62 -27.95 5.93
C SER A 20 13.00 -26.88 4.90
N GLY A 21 13.59 -25.77 5.35
CA GLY A 21 13.85 -24.62 4.49
C GLY A 21 12.57 -24.02 3.93
N PRO A 22 12.64 -23.36 2.76
CA PRO A 22 11.47 -22.81 2.09
C PRO A 22 10.46 -23.88 1.67
N THR A 23 9.16 -23.57 1.75
CA THR A 23 8.08 -24.56 1.53
C THR A 23 7.06 -24.11 0.49
N VAL A 24 6.26 -25.06 -0.01
CA VAL A 24 5.13 -24.80 -0.92
C VAL A 24 3.83 -25.38 -0.35
N SER A 25 2.70 -24.69 -0.53
CA SER A 25 1.35 -25.14 -0.17
C SER A 25 0.32 -24.76 -1.25
N GLY A 26 -0.93 -25.20 -1.09
CA GLY A 26 -2.00 -25.00 -2.08
C GLY A 26 -2.04 -26.09 -3.15
N LEU A 27 -1.38 -27.22 -2.89
CA LEU A 27 -1.33 -28.39 -3.78
C LEU A 27 -2.35 -29.46 -3.39
N SER A 28 -2.93 -29.36 -2.19
CA SER A 28 -3.95 -30.28 -1.69
C SER A 28 -5.33 -29.63 -1.68
N GLU A 29 -6.38 -30.42 -1.92
CA GLU A 29 -7.77 -29.97 -1.69
C GLU A 29 -8.03 -29.58 -0.24
N LEU A 30 -7.29 -30.16 0.71
CA LEU A 30 -7.37 -29.81 2.13
C LEU A 30 -6.85 -28.39 2.42
N ASP A 31 -6.07 -27.80 1.51
CA ASP A 31 -5.61 -26.41 1.63
C ASP A 31 -6.74 -25.40 1.30
N TYR A 32 -7.80 -25.88 0.64
CA TYR A 32 -8.97 -25.13 0.20
C TYR A 32 -10.27 -25.91 0.49
N PRO A 33 -10.60 -26.13 1.78
CA PRO A 33 -11.81 -26.86 2.13
C PRO A 33 -13.02 -26.10 1.61
N THR A 34 -13.82 -26.75 0.77
CA THR A 34 -15.12 -26.19 0.39
C THR A 34 -16.07 -26.33 1.56
N VAL A 35 -16.88 -25.30 1.81
CA VAL A 35 -17.89 -25.27 2.88
C VAL A 35 -18.83 -26.48 2.78
N ASN A 36 -19.09 -26.97 1.57
CA ASN A 36 -19.90 -28.16 1.29
C ASN A 36 -19.21 -29.49 1.68
N ALA A 37 -17.88 -29.53 1.73
CA ALA A 37 -17.13 -30.74 2.11
C ALA A 37 -17.04 -30.95 3.63
N MET A 38 -17.41 -29.95 4.44
CA MET A 38 -17.42 -30.04 5.90
C MET A 38 -18.84 -30.25 6.41
N SER A 39 -19.15 -31.47 6.84
CA SER A 39 -20.47 -31.83 7.39
C SER A 39 -20.86 -30.89 8.54
N GLY A 40 -22.03 -30.26 8.43
CA GLY A 40 -22.57 -29.34 9.44
C GLY A 40 -22.22 -27.86 9.27
N LEU A 41 -21.41 -27.48 8.27
CA LEU A 41 -21.01 -26.08 8.02
C LEU A 41 -21.59 -25.52 6.71
N SER A 42 -22.48 -26.23 6.01
CA SER A 42 -23.08 -25.81 4.73
C SER A 42 -23.81 -24.46 4.77
N SER A 43 -24.14 -23.95 5.96
CA SER A 43 -24.74 -22.63 6.18
C SER A 43 -23.73 -21.49 6.41
N ILE A 44 -22.42 -21.77 6.46
CA ILE A 44 -21.39 -20.76 6.75
C ILE A 44 -20.97 -20.08 5.45
N THR A 45 -21.49 -18.88 5.22
CA THR A 45 -20.94 -17.97 4.21
C THR A 45 -19.85 -17.11 4.85
N GLN A 46 -18.61 -17.20 4.36
CA GLN A 46 -17.49 -16.40 4.91
C GLN A 46 -17.66 -14.90 4.67
N LEU A 47 -18.27 -14.50 3.54
CA LEU A 47 -18.52 -13.11 3.17
C LEU A 47 -19.94 -12.97 2.62
N ARG A 48 -20.67 -11.94 3.07
CA ARG A 48 -22.02 -11.62 2.60
C ARG A 48 -22.11 -10.14 2.29
N THR A 49 -22.71 -9.78 1.15
CA THR A 49 -23.06 -8.38 0.87
C THR A 49 -24.15 -7.93 1.82
N MET A 50 -23.82 -6.94 2.65
CA MET A 50 -24.76 -6.36 3.63
C MET A 50 -25.52 -5.16 3.04
N ASN A 51 -24.83 -4.28 2.31
CA ASN A 51 -25.41 -3.07 1.74
C ASN A 51 -24.79 -2.75 0.36
N LYS A 52 -25.48 -1.94 -0.44
CA LYS A 52 -24.98 -1.32 -1.68
C LYS A 52 -25.41 0.15 -1.68
N VAL A 53 -24.44 1.04 -1.67
CA VAL A 53 -24.66 2.50 -1.62
C VAL A 53 -24.31 3.08 -2.99
N PRO A 54 -25.24 3.77 -3.69
CA PRO A 54 -24.94 4.43 -4.96
C PRO A 54 -24.06 5.67 -4.74
N LEU A 55 -23.49 6.20 -5.83
CA LEU A 55 -22.82 7.51 -5.77
C LEU A 55 -23.84 8.60 -5.38
N PRO A 56 -23.46 9.58 -4.54
CA PRO A 56 -24.32 10.71 -4.21
C PRO A 56 -24.81 11.43 -5.49
N PRO A 57 -26.12 11.73 -5.60
CA PRO A 57 -26.69 12.41 -6.78
C PRO A 57 -26.00 13.73 -7.10
N GLU A 58 -25.54 14.46 -6.07
CA GLU A 58 -24.81 15.72 -6.20
C GLU A 58 -23.56 15.55 -7.06
N ILE A 59 -22.84 14.44 -6.89
CA ILE A 59 -21.64 14.13 -7.69
C ILE A 59 -22.04 13.72 -9.13
N MET A 60 -23.17 13.03 -9.30
CA MET A 60 -23.65 12.58 -10.62
C MET A 60 -23.91 13.75 -11.57
N GLU A 61 -24.35 14.90 -11.07
CA GLU A 61 -24.56 16.12 -11.88
C GLU A 61 -23.27 16.67 -12.47
N HIS A 62 -22.13 16.48 -11.79
CA HIS A 62 -20.82 16.98 -12.25
C HIS A 62 -20.19 16.12 -13.34
N PHE A 63 -20.59 14.85 -13.50
CA PHE A 63 -20.10 14.00 -14.58
C PHE A 63 -20.42 14.55 -15.98
N GLY A 64 -21.48 15.34 -16.12
CA GLY A 64 -21.83 15.99 -17.40
C GLY A 64 -20.77 16.97 -17.91
N HIS A 65 -19.86 17.42 -17.05
CA HIS A 65 -18.80 18.39 -17.37
C HIS A 65 -17.40 17.75 -17.44
N MET A 66 -17.28 16.44 -17.24
CA MET A 66 -15.99 15.74 -17.22
C MET A 66 -15.26 15.87 -18.56
N GLN A 67 -14.00 16.29 -18.54
CA GLN A 67 -13.21 16.48 -19.77
C GLN A 67 -12.13 15.43 -19.99
N CYS A 68 -11.41 15.00 -18.94
CA CYS A 68 -10.20 14.18 -19.10
C CYS A 68 -10.16 12.93 -18.22
N GLN A 69 -10.13 13.10 -16.89
CA GLN A 69 -9.72 12.02 -15.98
C GLN A 69 -10.64 11.89 -14.77
N CYS A 70 -11.01 10.64 -14.46
CA CYS A 70 -11.79 10.29 -13.27
C CYS A 70 -11.09 9.15 -12.53
N MET A 71 -10.88 9.35 -11.23
CA MET A 71 -10.35 8.32 -10.34
C MET A 71 -11.22 8.25 -9.09
N MET A 72 -11.23 7.10 -8.45
CA MET A 72 -11.98 6.89 -7.22
C MET A 72 -11.22 5.97 -6.28
N GLY A 73 -11.55 6.05 -5.01
CA GLY A 73 -11.02 5.16 -4.01
C GLY A 73 -11.75 5.32 -2.69
N VAL A 74 -11.21 4.67 -1.66
CA VAL A 74 -11.75 4.70 -0.31
C VAL A 74 -10.66 5.04 0.69
N PHE A 75 -11.06 5.71 1.76
CA PHE A 75 -10.32 5.92 3.00
C PHE A 75 -11.08 5.23 4.14
N PRO A 76 -10.92 3.91 4.29
CA PRO A 76 -11.62 3.15 5.34
C PRO A 76 -11.34 3.67 6.74
N GLU A 77 -10.15 4.25 6.98
CA GLU A 77 -9.74 4.80 8.27
C GLU A 77 -10.58 5.99 8.75
N ILE A 78 -11.32 6.64 7.86
CA ILE A 78 -12.24 7.74 8.18
C ILE A 78 -13.65 7.50 7.65
N ASN A 79 -13.98 6.28 7.23
CA ASN A 79 -15.26 5.93 6.61
C ASN A 79 -15.63 6.86 5.45
N ARG A 80 -14.70 7.08 4.50
CA ARG A 80 -14.96 7.92 3.33
C ARG A 80 -14.64 7.23 2.02
N ALA A 81 -15.45 7.47 1.01
CA ALA A 81 -15.07 7.29 -0.39
C ALA A 81 -14.68 8.64 -0.98
N TRP A 82 -13.87 8.61 -2.03
CA TRP A 82 -13.46 9.80 -2.76
C TRP A 82 -13.52 9.58 -4.26
N LEU A 83 -13.69 10.68 -4.99
CA LEU A 83 -13.73 10.71 -6.44
C LEU A 83 -13.10 12.02 -6.92
N THR A 84 -12.28 11.96 -7.96
CA THR A 84 -11.74 13.14 -8.63
C THR A 84 -12.36 13.30 -10.01
N ILE A 85 -12.69 14.53 -10.40
CA ILE A 85 -13.05 14.89 -11.77
C ILE A 85 -12.11 16.02 -12.18
N ASP A 86 -11.18 15.73 -13.08
CA ASP A 86 -10.17 16.67 -13.52
C ASP A 86 -9.39 17.29 -12.34
N SER A 87 -9.62 18.56 -11.97
CA SER A 87 -8.94 19.27 -10.87
C SER A 87 -9.64 19.15 -9.51
N ASP A 88 -10.86 18.63 -9.47
CA ASP A 88 -11.72 18.71 -8.29
C ASP A 88 -11.76 17.35 -7.58
N ILE A 89 -11.89 17.37 -6.26
CA ILE A 89 -12.07 16.16 -5.44
C ILE A 89 -13.35 16.25 -4.61
N TYR A 90 -14.09 15.15 -4.59
CA TYR A 90 -15.29 14.92 -3.80
C TYR A 90 -15.02 13.80 -2.80
N ILE A 91 -15.47 13.96 -1.56
CA ILE A 91 -15.28 12.99 -0.47
C ILE A 91 -16.59 12.86 0.28
N TRP A 92 -17.07 11.63 0.53
CA TRP A 92 -18.37 11.39 1.17
C TRP A 92 -18.35 10.13 2.05
N ASP A 93 -19.30 10.03 2.97
CA ASP A 93 -19.50 8.82 3.78
C ASP A 93 -19.96 7.65 2.91
N PHE A 94 -19.14 6.60 2.80
CA PHE A 94 -19.48 5.44 1.97
C PHE A 94 -20.52 4.52 2.60
N GLU A 95 -20.84 4.65 3.89
CA GLU A 95 -21.85 3.81 4.55
C GLU A 95 -23.27 4.27 4.19
N HIS A 96 -23.47 5.59 4.08
CA HIS A 96 -24.79 6.20 3.88
C HIS A 96 -24.92 7.05 2.61
N GLY A 97 -23.81 7.42 1.96
CA GLY A 97 -23.83 8.30 0.80
C GLY A 97 -24.04 9.78 1.15
N THR A 98 -23.75 10.17 2.40
CA THR A 98 -23.99 11.52 2.95
C THR A 98 -22.68 12.26 3.25
N ASP A 99 -22.76 13.46 3.84
CA ASP A 99 -21.59 14.26 4.26
C ASP A 99 -20.59 14.49 3.11
N VAL A 100 -21.11 14.99 1.99
CA VAL A 100 -20.31 15.30 0.80
C VAL A 100 -19.53 16.58 1.04
N ALA A 101 -18.20 16.45 1.12
CA ALA A 101 -17.27 17.55 1.02
C ALA A 101 -16.64 17.59 -0.38
N TYR A 102 -16.35 18.78 -0.88
CA TYR A 102 -15.64 18.96 -2.14
C TYR A 102 -14.53 19.99 -1.99
N TYR A 103 -13.54 19.93 -2.89
CA TYR A 103 -12.46 20.90 -2.99
C TYR A 103 -12.13 21.13 -4.47
N ASP A 104 -12.19 22.40 -4.88
CA ASP A 104 -12.02 22.93 -6.24
C ASP A 104 -10.86 23.95 -6.33
N GLY A 105 -9.94 23.92 -5.35
CA GLY A 105 -8.85 24.88 -5.26
C GLY A 105 -7.63 24.59 -6.13
N LEU A 106 -7.67 23.55 -6.98
CA LEU A 106 -6.60 23.25 -7.95
C LEU A 106 -7.02 23.69 -9.34
N SER A 107 -6.06 24.14 -10.15
CA SER A 107 -6.27 24.45 -11.57
C SER A 107 -5.88 23.31 -12.52
N GLU A 108 -5.04 22.39 -12.05
CA GLU A 108 -4.49 21.29 -12.84
C GLU A 108 -5.13 19.96 -12.44
N THR A 109 -5.20 19.03 -13.39
CA THR A 109 -5.78 17.71 -13.17
C THR A 109 -5.05 16.94 -12.05
N ILE A 110 -5.83 16.38 -11.13
CA ILE A 110 -5.37 15.49 -10.07
C ILE A 110 -4.96 14.15 -10.67
N VAL A 111 -3.74 13.69 -10.37
CA VAL A 111 -3.15 12.44 -10.86
C VAL A 111 -2.99 11.37 -9.78
N SER A 112 -2.89 11.75 -8.50
CA SER A 112 -2.97 10.81 -7.38
C SER A 112 -3.46 11.49 -6.10
N VAL A 113 -4.08 10.70 -5.24
CA VAL A 113 -4.70 11.12 -3.98
C VAL A 113 -4.21 10.19 -2.86
N GLY A 114 -3.85 10.74 -1.70
CA GLY A 114 -3.52 9.95 -0.51
C GLY A 114 -3.98 10.62 0.77
N LEU A 115 -4.55 9.83 1.69
CA LEU A 115 -4.87 10.26 3.04
C LEU A 115 -3.80 9.75 4.00
N VAL A 116 -3.24 10.64 4.83
CA VAL A 116 -2.15 10.30 5.74
C VAL A 116 -2.37 10.93 7.11
N ARG A 117 -1.78 10.32 8.16
CA ARG A 117 -1.77 10.93 9.49
C ARG A 117 -0.74 12.07 9.55
N PRO A 118 -1.02 13.17 10.27
CA PRO A 118 -0.02 14.19 10.53
C PRO A 118 1.01 13.71 11.56
N LYS A 119 2.22 14.26 11.50
CA LYS A 119 3.23 14.12 12.55
C LYS A 119 2.69 14.71 13.86
N PRO A 120 2.83 14.00 14.99
CA PRO A 120 2.45 14.51 16.30
C PRO A 120 3.10 15.87 16.59
N GLY A 121 2.31 16.82 17.09
CA GLY A 121 2.79 18.14 17.51
C GLY A 121 3.11 19.14 16.38
N VAL A 122 2.92 18.77 15.11
CA VAL A 122 3.16 19.70 13.98
C VAL A 122 1.96 20.59 13.71
N PHE A 123 0.76 20.02 13.73
CA PHE A 123 -0.50 20.73 13.49
C PHE A 123 -1.33 20.84 14.76
N GLN A 124 -2.38 21.67 14.70
CA GLN A 124 -3.38 21.75 15.74
C GLN A 124 -4.16 20.43 15.83
N ASN A 125 -4.61 20.05 17.02
CA ASN A 125 -5.24 18.75 17.29
C ASN A 125 -6.53 18.49 16.50
N TYR A 126 -7.17 19.53 15.95
CA TYR A 126 -8.35 19.38 15.11
C TYR A 126 -8.01 18.86 13.70
N ILE A 127 -6.77 19.04 13.22
CA ILE A 127 -6.28 18.41 11.99
C ILE A 127 -5.94 16.96 12.29
N ARG A 128 -6.84 16.05 11.93
CA ARG A 128 -6.73 14.61 12.21
C ARG A 128 -5.99 13.86 11.12
N HIS A 129 -6.13 14.31 9.88
CA HIS A 129 -5.48 13.74 8.71
C HIS A 129 -4.97 14.86 7.79
N LEU A 130 -4.12 14.48 6.84
CA LEU A 130 -3.71 15.32 5.74
C LEU A 130 -4.16 14.65 4.44
N LEU A 131 -4.76 15.43 3.56
CA LEU A 131 -5.09 15.01 2.21
C LEU A 131 -3.98 15.51 1.29
N VAL A 132 -3.28 14.57 0.66
CA VAL A 132 -2.21 14.86 -0.29
C VAL A 132 -2.76 14.65 -1.68
N LEU A 133 -2.79 15.72 -2.47
CA LEU A 133 -3.19 15.72 -3.87
C LEU A 133 -1.96 15.96 -4.72
N THR A 134 -1.82 15.29 -5.85
CA THR A 134 -0.77 15.60 -6.81
C THR A 134 -1.37 15.89 -8.17
N THR A 135 -0.74 16.79 -8.89
CA THR A 135 -0.99 17.09 -10.30
C THR A 135 0.26 16.71 -11.10
N THR A 136 0.32 17.10 -12.37
CA THR A 136 1.54 16.92 -13.18
C THR A 136 2.71 17.78 -12.67
N VAL A 137 2.43 18.90 -12.00
CA VAL A 137 3.43 19.92 -11.62
C VAL A 137 3.59 20.08 -10.11
N ASP A 138 2.53 19.89 -9.32
CA ASP A 138 2.51 20.19 -7.90
C ASP A 138 2.03 19.02 -7.04
N ILE A 139 2.54 18.99 -5.80
CA ILE A 139 2.10 18.17 -4.69
C ILE A 139 1.50 19.14 -3.67
N VAL A 140 0.20 19.03 -3.43
CA VAL A 140 -0.59 19.88 -2.55
C VAL A 140 -1.00 19.12 -1.31
N VAL A 141 -0.83 19.73 -0.14
CA VAL A 141 -1.22 19.17 1.16
C VAL A 141 -2.32 20.02 1.79
N LEU A 142 -3.46 19.41 2.04
CA LEU A 142 -4.61 19.98 2.75
C LEU A 142 -4.75 19.35 4.13
N GLY A 143 -5.33 20.10 5.07
CA GLY A 143 -5.72 19.58 6.37
C GLY A 143 -7.12 18.97 6.32
N VAL A 144 -7.30 17.87 7.04
CA VAL A 144 -8.60 17.22 7.21
C VAL A 144 -8.95 17.19 8.68
N SER A 145 -10.08 17.79 9.03
CA SER A 145 -10.67 17.72 10.36
C SER A 145 -11.97 16.92 10.34
N LEU A 146 -12.23 16.24 11.44
CA LEU A 146 -13.49 15.54 11.67
C LEU A 146 -14.18 16.20 12.87
N SER A 147 -15.42 16.67 12.69
CA SER A 147 -16.28 17.24 13.73
C SER A 147 -17.43 16.31 14.07
N SER A 148 -18.05 16.51 15.23
CA SER A 148 -19.25 15.76 15.59
C SER A 148 -20.51 16.56 15.28
N ALA A 149 -21.42 15.94 14.52
CA ALA A 149 -22.74 16.48 14.23
C ALA A 149 -23.62 16.65 15.50
N GLN A 150 -23.30 15.93 16.59
CA GLN A 150 -24.08 15.90 17.83
C GLN A 150 -23.41 16.68 18.99
N GLY A 151 -22.46 17.56 18.68
CA GLY A 151 -21.70 18.32 19.68
C GLY A 151 -20.48 17.59 20.23
N ALA A 152 -19.74 18.20 21.17
CA ALA A 152 -18.37 17.80 21.53
C ALA A 152 -18.15 16.35 22.04
N ALA A 153 -19.22 15.63 22.43
CA ALA A 153 -19.15 14.26 22.95
C ALA A 153 -19.61 13.18 21.95
N GLY A 154 -20.12 13.55 20.78
CA GLY A 154 -20.57 12.59 19.78
C GLY A 154 -19.43 12.02 18.92
N PRO A 155 -19.72 11.00 18.09
CA PRO A 155 -18.75 10.49 17.12
C PRO A 155 -18.37 11.59 16.13
N LEU A 156 -17.11 11.60 15.70
CA LEU A 156 -16.59 12.56 14.72
C LEU A 156 -16.96 12.07 13.32
N THR A 157 -18.08 12.56 12.80
CA THR A 157 -18.72 12.05 11.58
C THR A 157 -18.75 13.04 10.44
N GLU A 158 -18.48 14.32 10.65
CA GLU A 158 -18.52 15.34 9.59
C GLU A 158 -17.10 15.71 9.14
N ILE A 159 -16.83 15.57 7.85
CA ILE A 159 -15.51 15.88 7.28
C ILE A 159 -15.44 17.35 6.83
N HIS A 160 -14.33 17.99 7.18
CA HIS A 160 -14.02 19.34 6.73
C HIS A 160 -12.59 19.39 6.20
N LEU A 161 -12.43 19.94 5.00
CA LEU A 161 -11.14 20.24 4.39
C LEU A 161 -10.73 21.67 4.72
N THR A 162 -9.44 21.93 4.90
CA THR A 162 -8.95 23.31 5.05
C THR A 162 -9.17 24.08 3.75
N PRO A 163 -9.67 25.32 3.80
CA PRO A 163 -9.88 26.12 2.60
C PRO A 163 -8.55 26.53 1.95
N GLU A 164 -7.51 26.70 2.75
CA GLU A 164 -6.17 27.05 2.28
C GLU A 164 -5.28 25.82 2.20
N ILE A 165 -4.43 25.81 1.16
CA ILE A 165 -3.35 24.83 1.00
C ILE A 165 -2.30 25.03 2.10
N ILE A 166 -1.99 23.96 2.84
CA ILE A 166 -0.98 24.00 3.89
C ILE A 166 0.43 24.04 3.29
N TYR A 167 0.69 23.17 2.31
CA TYR A 167 1.97 23.09 1.61
C TYR A 167 1.77 22.81 0.12
N THR A 168 2.61 23.44 -0.70
CA THR A 168 2.81 23.12 -2.12
C THR A 168 4.26 22.77 -2.35
N LEU A 169 4.53 21.63 -2.99
CA LEU A 169 5.87 21.20 -3.40
C LEU A 169 5.87 20.86 -4.89
N PRO A 170 6.93 21.16 -5.65
CA PRO A 170 6.98 20.78 -7.05
C PRO A 170 7.14 19.25 -7.20
N THR A 171 6.61 18.70 -8.28
CA THR A 171 6.90 17.32 -8.74
C THR A 171 8.32 17.21 -9.30
N ASP A 172 8.93 18.33 -9.68
CA ASP A 172 10.23 18.42 -10.37
C ASP A 172 10.27 17.59 -11.67
N GLY A 173 9.14 17.53 -12.38
CA GLY A 173 9.01 16.79 -13.63
C GLY A 173 8.83 15.28 -13.47
N VAL A 174 8.73 14.77 -12.23
CA VAL A 174 8.45 13.36 -11.94
C VAL A 174 7.00 13.21 -11.47
N PRO A 175 6.09 12.66 -12.30
CA PRO A 175 4.71 12.44 -11.86
C PRO A 175 4.68 11.45 -10.69
N ILE A 176 3.81 11.74 -9.71
CA ILE A 176 3.68 10.96 -8.48
C ILE A 176 2.42 10.10 -8.57
N GLY A 177 2.59 8.77 -8.56
CA GLY A 177 1.49 7.82 -8.70
C GLY A 177 1.02 7.20 -7.38
N VAL A 178 1.86 7.18 -6.36
CA VAL A 178 1.58 6.49 -5.09
C VAL A 178 1.88 7.40 -3.92
N ILE A 179 0.98 7.47 -2.94
CA ILE A 179 1.17 8.23 -1.70
C ILE A 179 0.89 7.28 -0.53
N THR A 180 1.78 7.24 0.46
CA THR A 180 1.59 6.37 1.64
C THR A 180 2.11 7.04 2.90
N GLY A 181 1.29 7.02 3.94
CA GLY A 181 1.64 7.52 5.27
C GLY A 181 2.15 6.43 6.21
N THR A 182 3.00 6.78 7.16
CA THR A 182 3.28 5.93 8.33
C THR A 182 2.39 6.31 9.50
N ALA A 183 2.29 5.45 10.51
CA ALA A 183 1.58 5.74 11.76
C ALA A 183 2.15 6.96 12.51
N MET A 184 3.43 7.31 12.26
CA MET A 184 4.12 8.48 12.82
C MET A 184 3.98 9.74 11.96
N GLY A 185 3.21 9.66 10.88
CA GLY A 185 2.91 10.78 9.99
C GLY A 185 4.00 11.14 8.99
N ARG A 186 4.95 10.23 8.72
CA ARG A 186 5.85 10.38 7.57
C ARG A 186 5.05 10.13 6.29
N ILE A 187 5.39 10.84 5.20
CA ILE A 187 4.67 10.78 3.93
C ILE A 187 5.65 10.38 2.84
N PHE A 188 5.45 9.20 2.27
CA PHE A 188 6.24 8.67 1.17
C PHE A 188 5.48 8.77 -0.15
N LEU A 189 6.22 9.03 -1.22
CA LEU A 189 5.69 9.20 -2.57
C LEU A 189 6.42 8.25 -3.53
N GLY A 190 5.66 7.58 -4.39
CA GLY A 190 6.18 6.75 -5.47
C GLY A 190 6.14 7.51 -6.79
N GLY A 191 7.32 7.80 -7.34
CA GLY A 191 7.48 8.42 -8.65
C GLY A 191 7.32 7.43 -9.81
N LYS A 192 6.85 7.96 -10.95
CA LYS A 192 6.78 7.22 -12.22
C LYS A 192 8.15 6.86 -12.80
N ASP A 193 9.21 7.50 -12.32
CA ASP A 193 10.62 7.23 -12.62
C ASP A 193 11.23 6.09 -11.77
N GLY A 194 10.44 5.46 -10.89
CA GLY A 194 10.91 4.45 -9.94
C GLY A 194 11.52 5.01 -8.65
N SER A 195 11.51 6.34 -8.46
CA SER A 195 12.03 6.98 -7.26
C SER A 195 11.02 6.98 -6.10
N LEU A 196 11.43 6.48 -4.94
CA LEU A 196 10.84 6.75 -3.63
C LEU A 196 11.26 8.14 -3.14
N PHE A 197 10.29 9.02 -2.92
CA PHE A 197 10.47 10.31 -2.26
C PHE A 197 9.81 10.33 -0.88
N GLU A 198 10.16 11.31 -0.06
CA GLU A 198 9.52 11.60 1.21
C GLU A 198 9.29 13.11 1.39
N ILE A 199 8.11 13.48 1.90
CA ILE A 199 7.80 14.85 2.32
C ILE A 199 8.22 15.03 3.78
N HIS A 200 9.25 15.85 3.98
CA HIS A 200 9.69 16.28 5.30
C HIS A 200 9.04 17.60 5.65
N TYR A 201 8.15 17.58 6.64
CA TYR A 201 7.49 18.77 7.17
C TYR A 201 7.63 18.87 8.69
N GLN A 202 7.55 20.10 9.20
CA GLN A 202 7.75 20.46 10.60
C GLN A 202 7.00 21.75 10.98
N LYS A 203 6.79 21.96 12.29
CA LYS A 203 6.05 23.10 12.83
C LYS A 203 6.76 24.43 12.53
N GLU A 204 8.02 24.52 12.98
CA GLU A 204 8.85 25.73 12.89
C GLU A 204 9.69 25.74 11.62
N ILE A 205 10.13 26.94 11.21
CA ILE A 205 11.01 27.09 10.05
C ILE A 205 12.38 26.50 10.40
N GLY A 206 12.83 25.54 9.59
CA GLY A 206 14.15 24.93 9.78
C GLY A 206 15.28 25.87 9.36
N TRP A 207 16.52 25.49 9.66
CA TRP A 207 17.71 26.26 9.26
C TRP A 207 17.82 26.50 7.74
N THR A 208 17.19 25.64 6.92
CA THR A 208 17.07 25.82 5.46
C THR A 208 15.99 26.82 5.04
N GLY A 209 15.34 27.50 5.98
CA GLY A 209 14.28 28.49 5.72
C GLY A 209 12.94 27.92 5.26
N LYS A 210 12.79 26.58 5.19
CA LYS A 210 11.56 25.92 4.71
C LYS A 210 10.91 25.09 5.83
N ARG A 211 9.57 25.11 5.89
CA ARG A 211 8.77 24.24 6.79
C ARG A 211 8.47 22.87 6.19
N CYS A 212 8.64 22.73 4.87
CA CYS A 212 8.33 21.54 4.10
C CYS A 212 9.35 21.37 2.95
N LYS A 213 9.80 20.15 2.70
CA LYS A 213 10.69 19.79 1.58
C LYS A 213 10.46 18.36 1.10
N LYS A 214 10.74 18.10 -0.17
CA LYS A 214 10.76 16.76 -0.78
C LYS A 214 12.19 16.21 -0.78
N VAL A 215 12.37 14.95 -0.39
CA VAL A 215 13.67 14.25 -0.34
C VAL A 215 13.60 12.98 -1.18
N ASN A 216 14.60 12.68 -2.01
CA ASN A 216 14.67 11.41 -2.76
C ASN A 216 15.51 10.38 -1.99
N HIS A 217 14.97 9.17 -1.79
CA HIS A 217 15.61 8.05 -1.08
C HIS A 217 16.14 6.94 -2.00
N SER A 218 15.99 7.10 -3.31
CA SER A 218 16.34 6.09 -4.33
C SER A 218 17.76 6.25 -4.85
N THR A 219 18.33 7.43 -4.68
CA THR A 219 19.71 7.72 -5.01
C THR A 219 20.63 7.15 -3.92
N GLY A 220 21.47 6.18 -4.27
CA GLY A 220 22.60 5.82 -3.43
C GLY A 220 23.49 7.03 -3.14
N THR A 221 24.22 7.01 -2.03
CA THR A 221 25.08 8.11 -1.55
C THR A 221 26.14 8.61 -2.54
N LEU A 222 26.32 7.97 -3.70
CA LEU A 222 27.28 8.31 -4.75
C LEU A 222 26.63 8.69 -6.10
N SER A 223 25.31 8.86 -6.17
CA SER A 223 24.61 9.20 -7.43
C SER A 223 25.07 10.51 -8.06
N PHE A 224 25.60 11.43 -7.26
CA PHE A 224 26.17 12.71 -7.71
C PHE A 224 27.42 12.54 -8.60
N LEU A 225 28.04 11.35 -8.62
CA LEU A 225 29.21 11.04 -9.42
C LEU A 225 28.87 10.43 -10.80
N VAL A 226 27.61 10.09 -11.05
CA VAL A 226 27.18 9.48 -12.31
C VAL A 226 26.56 10.55 -13.20
N PRO A 227 27.14 10.84 -14.39
CA PRO A 227 26.56 11.79 -15.33
C PRO A 227 25.12 11.40 -15.71
N SER A 228 24.21 12.37 -15.70
CA SER A 228 22.76 12.17 -15.87
C SER A 228 22.38 11.42 -17.16
N PHE A 229 23.19 11.55 -18.22
CA PHE A 229 22.96 10.89 -19.51
C PHE A 229 23.17 9.38 -19.48
N LEU A 230 23.99 8.86 -18.55
CA LEU A 230 24.16 7.40 -18.39
C LEU A 230 22.94 6.79 -17.71
N ASN A 231 22.37 7.46 -16.71
CA ASN A 231 21.12 6.97 -16.09
C ASN A 231 19.97 6.98 -17.10
N ALA A 232 19.79 8.07 -17.86
CA ALA A 232 18.71 8.17 -18.85
C ALA A 232 18.79 7.18 -20.03
N ALA A 233 20.00 6.71 -20.39
CA ALA A 233 20.19 5.75 -21.47
C ALA A 233 19.94 4.28 -21.05
N PHE A 234 19.89 4.01 -19.73
CA PHE A 234 19.71 2.66 -19.18
C PHE A 234 18.49 2.52 -18.24
N SER A 235 17.83 3.63 -17.88
CA SER A 235 16.56 3.61 -17.15
C SER A 235 15.40 3.55 -18.14
N GLU A 236 14.96 2.35 -18.49
CA GLU A 236 13.56 2.20 -18.89
C GLU A 236 12.70 2.53 -17.67
N ASP A 237 11.79 3.49 -17.79
CA ASP A 237 10.86 3.91 -16.73
C ASP A 237 10.25 2.67 -16.03
N ASP A 238 10.53 2.53 -14.73
CA ASP A 238 10.00 1.46 -13.87
C ASP A 238 9.28 2.10 -12.68
N SER A 239 8.07 2.59 -12.93
CA SER A 239 7.25 3.30 -11.94
C SER A 239 7.11 2.49 -10.66
N ILE A 240 7.14 3.17 -9.51
CA ILE A 240 6.64 2.58 -8.28
C ILE A 240 5.13 2.40 -8.43
N ALA A 241 4.67 1.15 -8.40
CA ALA A 241 3.28 0.75 -8.51
C ALA A 241 2.59 0.74 -7.14
N GLN A 242 3.32 0.38 -6.09
CA GLN A 242 2.78 0.28 -4.74
C GLN A 242 3.85 0.55 -3.69
N ILE A 243 3.44 1.15 -2.56
CA ILE A 243 4.22 1.27 -1.34
C ILE A 243 3.43 0.56 -0.23
N SER A 244 4.11 -0.27 0.57
CA SER A 244 3.51 -0.93 1.74
C SER A 244 4.41 -0.74 2.95
N VAL A 245 3.83 -0.37 4.10
CA VAL A 245 4.58 -0.04 5.32
C VAL A 245 4.23 -1.02 6.44
N ASP A 246 5.25 -1.69 6.97
CA ASP A 246 5.17 -2.38 8.26
C ASP A 246 5.45 -1.36 9.37
N ASN A 247 4.40 -0.83 9.98
CA ASN A 247 4.53 0.10 11.11
C ASN A 247 5.07 -0.57 12.38
N SER A 248 4.89 -1.89 12.55
CA SER A 248 5.33 -2.61 13.75
C SER A 248 6.85 -2.77 13.83
N ARG A 249 7.52 -2.85 12.66
CA ARG A 249 8.99 -2.98 12.54
C ARG A 249 9.69 -1.76 11.95
N HIS A 250 8.92 -0.79 11.49
CA HIS A 250 9.41 0.36 10.74
C HIS A 250 10.19 -0.08 9.48
N ILE A 251 9.51 -0.81 8.60
CA ILE A 251 10.05 -1.26 7.31
C ILE A 251 9.11 -0.79 6.21
N LEU A 252 9.67 -0.28 5.12
CA LEU A 252 8.91 0.11 3.94
C LEU A 252 9.29 -0.79 2.76
N TYR A 253 8.29 -1.21 2.02
CA TYR A 253 8.43 -2.02 0.81
C TYR A 253 7.89 -1.23 -0.37
N THR A 254 8.58 -1.30 -1.51
CA THR A 254 8.06 -0.80 -2.78
C THR A 254 7.94 -1.95 -3.77
N LEU A 255 6.90 -1.90 -4.60
CA LEU A 255 6.73 -2.75 -5.79
C LEU A 255 6.75 -1.85 -7.02
N SER A 256 7.53 -2.20 -8.03
CA SER A 256 7.56 -1.50 -9.31
C SER A 256 6.67 -2.19 -10.36
N ASP A 257 6.33 -1.48 -11.45
CA ASP A 257 5.56 -2.02 -12.58
C ASP A 257 6.22 -3.25 -13.23
N LYS A 258 7.56 -3.34 -13.18
CA LYS A 258 8.33 -4.50 -13.66
C LYS A 258 8.44 -5.64 -12.64
N GLY A 259 7.78 -5.53 -11.49
CA GLY A 259 7.78 -6.55 -10.44
C GLY A 259 9.04 -6.56 -9.57
N THR A 260 9.76 -5.44 -9.49
CA THR A 260 10.89 -5.30 -8.58
C THR A 260 10.39 -4.96 -7.18
N ILE A 261 10.78 -5.74 -6.16
CA ILE A 261 10.51 -5.44 -4.76
C ILE A 261 11.76 -4.82 -4.13
N SER A 262 11.67 -3.62 -3.57
CA SER A 262 12.73 -3.02 -2.75
C SER A 262 12.30 -2.90 -1.29
N VAL A 263 13.26 -3.08 -0.38
CA VAL A 263 13.08 -2.95 1.08
C VAL A 263 13.86 -1.74 1.57
N PHE A 264 13.22 -0.93 2.40
CA PHE A 264 13.81 0.22 3.06
C PHE A 264 13.68 0.07 4.57
N ASP A 265 14.80 0.18 5.26
CA ASP A 265 14.87 0.19 6.71
C ASP A 265 14.57 1.60 7.23
N LEU A 266 13.53 1.76 8.06
CA LEU A 266 13.16 3.09 8.60
C LEU A 266 13.84 3.40 9.95
N GLY A 267 14.77 2.56 10.38
CA GLY A 267 15.47 2.64 11.66
C GLY A 267 14.62 2.21 12.86
N ASP A 268 15.28 2.05 14.00
CA ASP A 268 14.66 1.56 15.25
C ASP A 268 13.48 2.42 15.70
N ASN A 269 13.55 3.73 15.48
CA ASN A 269 12.52 4.70 15.85
C ASN A 269 11.62 5.13 14.69
N GLY A 270 11.76 4.52 13.51
CA GLY A 270 10.96 4.86 12.34
C GLY A 270 11.25 6.23 11.73
N MET A 271 12.38 6.87 12.07
CA MET A 271 12.74 8.23 11.63
C MET A 271 13.82 8.28 10.55
N SER A 272 14.51 7.19 10.24
CA SER A 272 15.50 7.14 9.16
C SER A 272 14.92 6.49 7.91
N THR A 273 15.67 6.48 6.81
CA THR A 273 15.35 5.69 5.62
C THR A 273 16.64 5.28 4.95
N GLY A 274 16.87 3.97 4.84
CA GLY A 274 17.98 3.40 4.10
C GLY A 274 17.49 2.26 3.22
N ARG A 275 17.83 2.29 1.93
CA ARG A 275 17.54 1.17 1.03
C ARG A 275 18.42 -0.02 1.42
N LEU A 276 17.79 -1.17 1.66
CA LEU A 276 18.44 -2.36 2.19
C LEU A 276 18.65 -3.44 1.14
N ALA A 277 17.56 -3.87 0.49
CA ALA A 277 17.54 -5.02 -0.41
C ALA A 277 16.64 -4.74 -1.60
N CYS A 278 16.89 -5.45 -2.70
CA CYS A 278 16.13 -5.36 -3.93
C CYS A 278 16.09 -6.73 -4.61
N LEU A 279 14.90 -7.19 -4.99
CA LEU A 279 14.71 -8.40 -5.78
C LEU A 279 13.98 -8.06 -7.08
N SER A 280 14.59 -8.42 -8.22
CA SER A 280 13.92 -8.33 -9.52
C SER A 280 12.84 -9.41 -9.66
N GLN A 281 11.90 -9.19 -10.57
CA GLN A 281 10.91 -10.20 -10.96
C GLN A 281 11.56 -11.52 -11.37
N SER A 282 12.68 -11.49 -12.11
CA SER A 282 13.39 -12.70 -12.53
C SER A 282 13.96 -13.49 -11.35
N ALA A 283 14.58 -12.81 -10.37
CA ALA A 283 15.10 -13.43 -9.16
C ALA A 283 13.97 -14.04 -8.31
N ILE A 284 12.82 -13.35 -8.21
CA ILE A 284 11.64 -13.83 -7.51
C ILE A 284 11.08 -15.08 -8.18
N THR A 285 10.90 -15.07 -9.51
CA THR A 285 10.42 -16.22 -10.28
C THR A 285 11.37 -17.42 -10.15
N GLN A 286 12.69 -17.20 -10.23
CA GLN A 286 13.68 -18.26 -10.03
C GLN A 286 13.63 -18.85 -8.63
N ALA A 287 13.54 -18.01 -7.59
CA ALA A 287 13.38 -18.46 -6.22
C ALA A 287 12.09 -19.29 -6.06
N ALA A 288 10.96 -18.83 -6.61
CA ALA A 288 9.69 -19.55 -6.54
C ALA A 288 9.75 -20.92 -7.25
N LEU A 289 10.36 -20.99 -8.44
CA LEU A 289 10.56 -22.25 -9.17
C LEU A 289 11.49 -23.22 -8.42
N SER A 290 12.50 -22.71 -7.70
CA SER A 290 13.37 -23.56 -6.89
C SER A 290 12.63 -24.27 -5.74
N ILE A 291 11.57 -23.63 -5.23
CA ILE A 291 10.71 -24.11 -4.15
C ILE A 291 9.61 -25.02 -4.73
N ALA A 292 8.93 -24.58 -5.78
CA ALA A 292 7.81 -25.27 -6.42
C ALA A 292 8.23 -25.91 -7.76
N ARG A 293 9.18 -26.85 -7.71
CA ARG A 293 9.94 -27.38 -8.87
C ARG A 293 9.11 -28.00 -9.99
N THR A 294 7.88 -28.41 -9.71
CA THR A 294 7.00 -29.07 -10.69
C THR A 294 6.10 -28.10 -11.45
N LEU A 295 6.22 -26.80 -11.21
CA LEU A 295 5.34 -25.78 -11.77
C LEU A 295 6.03 -24.96 -12.84
N ASP A 296 5.22 -24.43 -13.75
CA ASP A 296 5.70 -23.52 -14.79
C ASP A 296 5.89 -22.09 -14.27
N SER A 297 6.80 -21.35 -14.91
CA SER A 297 7.10 -19.95 -14.56
C SER A 297 5.88 -19.02 -14.65
N SER A 298 4.91 -19.31 -15.51
CA SER A 298 3.66 -18.55 -15.64
C SER A 298 2.88 -18.41 -14.34
N ASN A 299 3.05 -19.32 -13.38
CA ASN A 299 2.39 -19.25 -12.06
C ASN A 299 2.98 -18.16 -11.15
N PHE A 300 4.17 -17.65 -11.50
CA PHE A 300 4.95 -16.70 -10.70
C PHE A 300 5.26 -15.39 -11.44
N ASN A 301 4.84 -15.29 -12.70
CA ASN A 301 5.07 -14.10 -13.50
C ASN A 301 4.16 -12.96 -13.05
N GLN A 302 4.71 -11.75 -13.13
CA GLN A 302 4.05 -10.48 -12.85
C GLN A 302 3.39 -10.42 -11.46
N LEU A 303 4.06 -9.72 -10.56
CA LEU A 303 3.46 -9.31 -9.30
C LEU A 303 2.39 -8.26 -9.53
N VAL A 304 1.26 -8.41 -8.85
CA VAL A 304 0.15 -7.45 -8.88
C VAL A 304 0.10 -6.63 -7.60
N SER A 305 0.44 -7.20 -6.45
CA SER A 305 0.40 -6.47 -5.19
C SER A 305 1.41 -6.99 -4.17
N ILE A 306 1.74 -6.13 -3.22
CA ILE A 306 2.48 -6.45 -2.00
C ILE A 306 1.68 -6.03 -0.76
N SER A 307 1.87 -6.75 0.35
CA SER A 307 1.25 -6.45 1.64
C SER A 307 2.24 -6.73 2.76
N ALA A 308 2.63 -5.68 3.48
CA ALA A 308 3.46 -5.77 4.66
C ALA A 308 2.75 -6.57 5.75
N MET A 309 3.48 -7.49 6.38
CA MET A 309 2.99 -8.28 7.51
C MET A 309 3.51 -7.69 8.81
N THR A 310 2.65 -7.54 9.79
CA THR A 310 3.00 -7.01 11.11
C THR A 310 3.77 -8.03 11.97
N ALA A 311 4.42 -7.57 13.03
CA ALA A 311 5.15 -8.42 13.98
C ALA A 311 4.20 -9.31 14.78
N GLU A 312 2.97 -8.85 14.98
CA GLU A 312 1.89 -9.56 15.64
C GLU A 312 1.37 -10.73 14.79
N GLU A 313 1.34 -10.59 13.45
CA GLU A 313 0.89 -11.64 12.53
C GLU A 313 1.94 -12.75 12.37
N SER A 314 3.22 -12.39 12.33
CA SER A 314 4.31 -13.37 12.22
C SER A 314 5.63 -12.71 12.54
N ALA A 315 6.40 -13.22 13.51
CA ALA A 315 7.72 -12.67 13.85
C ALA A 315 8.76 -12.77 12.73
N HIS A 316 8.63 -13.74 11.80
CA HIS A 316 9.66 -14.07 10.80
C HIS A 316 9.34 -13.58 9.39
N LEU A 317 8.10 -13.70 8.94
CA LEU A 317 7.63 -13.20 7.65
C LEU A 317 7.25 -11.73 7.77
N GLY A 318 7.67 -10.92 6.80
CA GLY A 318 7.45 -9.47 6.78
C GLY A 318 6.70 -8.94 5.57
N LEU A 319 6.52 -9.76 4.52
CA LEU A 319 5.88 -9.34 3.28
C LEU A 319 5.20 -10.51 2.60
N VAL A 320 4.01 -10.28 2.05
CA VAL A 320 3.37 -11.17 1.06
C VAL A 320 3.30 -10.42 -0.27
N ALA A 321 3.76 -11.05 -1.35
CA ALA A 321 3.49 -10.59 -2.71
C ALA A 321 2.48 -11.52 -3.40
N VAL A 322 1.64 -10.97 -4.26
CA VAL A 322 0.63 -11.72 -5.02
C VAL A 322 0.94 -11.61 -6.50
N THR A 323 0.85 -12.71 -7.23
CA THR A 323 1.04 -12.75 -8.69
C THR A 323 -0.29 -12.61 -9.42
N THR A 324 -0.24 -12.26 -10.71
CA THR A 324 -1.42 -12.26 -11.60
C THR A 324 -2.14 -13.61 -11.62
N ALA A 325 -1.39 -14.71 -11.51
CA ALA A 325 -1.90 -16.08 -11.43
C ALA A 325 -2.46 -16.45 -10.05
N GLY A 326 -2.44 -15.54 -9.06
CA GLY A 326 -2.96 -15.76 -7.71
C GLY A 326 -2.05 -16.52 -6.76
N SER A 327 -0.78 -16.74 -7.13
CA SER A 327 0.22 -17.29 -6.20
C SER A 327 0.58 -16.22 -5.16
N ARG A 328 0.68 -16.64 -3.89
CA ARG A 328 1.13 -15.79 -2.77
C ARG A 328 2.54 -16.19 -2.35
N LEU A 329 3.44 -15.23 -2.37
CA LEU A 329 4.86 -15.38 -2.11
C LEU A 329 5.19 -14.69 -0.78
N TYR A 330 5.62 -15.45 0.23
CA TYR A 330 5.89 -14.90 1.57
C TYR A 330 7.39 -14.73 1.76
N PHE A 331 7.80 -13.51 2.08
CA PHE A 331 9.19 -13.15 2.26
C PHE A 331 9.51 -12.86 3.73
N SER A 332 10.76 -13.14 4.09
CA SER A 332 11.37 -12.70 5.34
C SER A 332 12.44 -11.66 5.05
N THR A 333 12.62 -10.73 5.98
CA THR A 333 13.67 -9.71 5.90
C THR A 333 14.88 -9.99 6.79
N GLY A 334 14.91 -11.13 7.50
CA GLY A 334 16.01 -11.50 8.39
C GLY A 334 15.57 -12.32 9.59
N ALA A 335 16.41 -12.36 10.62
CA ALA A 335 16.07 -13.04 11.86
C ALA A 335 14.96 -12.28 12.63
N ALA A 336 14.07 -13.03 13.29
CA ALA A 336 13.02 -12.42 14.11
C ALA A 336 13.62 -11.54 15.21
N GLY A 337 13.02 -10.36 15.41
CA GLY A 337 13.46 -9.39 16.41
C GLY A 337 14.78 -8.67 16.09
N GLN A 338 15.34 -8.85 14.90
CA GLN A 338 16.50 -8.11 14.41
C GLN A 338 16.08 -7.12 13.32
N ARG A 339 16.92 -6.09 13.07
CA ARG A 339 16.73 -5.22 11.91
C ARG A 339 16.78 -6.03 10.62
N PRO A 340 16.03 -5.63 9.58
CA PRO A 340 16.05 -6.31 8.30
C PRO A 340 17.46 -6.25 7.70
N THR A 341 17.94 -7.38 7.18
CA THR A 341 19.25 -7.51 6.54
C THR A 341 19.17 -8.06 5.12
N THR A 342 18.01 -8.60 4.73
CA THR A 342 17.82 -9.24 3.43
C THR A 342 16.36 -9.13 2.97
N LEU A 343 16.05 -9.71 1.82
CA LEU A 343 14.70 -10.07 1.40
C LEU A 343 14.79 -11.45 0.77
N GLN A 344 14.16 -12.44 1.37
CA GLN A 344 14.24 -13.83 0.92
C GLN A 344 12.87 -14.49 0.89
N LEU A 345 12.57 -15.23 -0.17
CA LEU A 345 11.34 -16.01 -0.31
C LEU A 345 11.39 -17.27 0.57
N PHE A 346 10.42 -17.43 1.46
CA PHE A 346 10.32 -18.55 2.39
C PHE A 346 9.13 -19.47 2.11
N HIS A 347 8.06 -18.96 1.49
CA HIS A 347 6.89 -19.79 1.22
C HIS A 347 6.19 -19.39 -0.07
N VAL A 348 5.75 -20.40 -0.82
CA VAL A 348 4.89 -20.25 -2.00
C VAL A 348 3.55 -20.88 -1.70
N ARG A 349 2.46 -20.11 -1.75
CA ARG A 349 1.10 -20.62 -1.64
C ARG A 349 0.35 -20.42 -2.94
N LEU A 350 0.12 -21.50 -3.67
CA LEU A 350 -0.62 -21.50 -4.94
C LEU A 350 -2.10 -21.25 -4.68
N PRO A 351 -2.86 -20.66 -5.62
CA PRO A 351 -4.31 -20.52 -5.48
C PRO A 351 -5.02 -21.89 -5.55
N PRO A 352 -6.34 -21.95 -5.30
CA PRO A 352 -7.10 -23.18 -5.57
C PRO A 352 -7.03 -23.59 -7.06
N GLY A 353 -7.30 -24.87 -7.35
CA GLY A 353 -7.28 -25.40 -8.72
C GLY A 353 -5.99 -26.12 -9.15
N PHE A 354 -5.06 -26.36 -8.24
CA PHE A 354 -3.82 -27.12 -8.51
C PHE A 354 -3.88 -28.60 -8.10
N ALA A 355 -4.88 -28.99 -7.31
CA ALA A 355 -5.11 -30.39 -6.98
C ALA A 355 -5.85 -31.13 -8.12
N ALA A 356 -5.61 -32.43 -8.26
CA ALA A 356 -6.12 -33.24 -9.37
C ALA A 356 -7.65 -33.29 -9.47
N ASN A 357 -8.39 -33.24 -8.35
CA ASN A 357 -9.85 -33.17 -8.33
C ASN A 357 -10.36 -31.85 -7.74
N ALA A 358 -9.60 -30.76 -7.93
CA ALA A 358 -9.95 -29.46 -7.34
C ALA A 358 -11.38 -29.03 -7.78
N PRO A 359 -12.28 -28.72 -6.83
CA PRO A 359 -13.67 -28.36 -7.14
C PRO A 359 -13.81 -26.96 -7.77
N THR A 360 -12.75 -26.17 -7.75
CA THR A 360 -12.71 -24.78 -8.19
C THR A 360 -11.60 -24.58 -9.22
N ASN A 361 -11.92 -23.85 -10.29
CA ASN A 361 -10.96 -23.49 -11.32
C ASN A 361 -9.88 -22.54 -10.80
N ARG A 362 -8.73 -22.55 -11.46
CA ARG A 362 -7.66 -21.58 -11.21
C ARG A 362 -8.15 -20.17 -11.53
N PRO A 363 -7.75 -19.15 -10.76
CA PRO A 363 -8.03 -17.76 -11.11
C PRO A 363 -7.38 -17.43 -12.45
N SER A 364 -8.11 -16.71 -13.31
CA SER A 364 -7.59 -16.25 -14.61
C SER A 364 -6.82 -14.94 -14.51
N THR A 365 -7.24 -14.05 -13.62
CA THR A 365 -6.59 -12.75 -13.39
C THR A 365 -6.92 -12.27 -11.98
N VAL A 366 -5.90 -11.84 -11.25
CA VAL A 366 -6.03 -11.18 -9.94
C VAL A 366 -5.79 -9.69 -10.10
N HIS A 367 -6.62 -8.87 -9.44
CA HIS A 367 -6.49 -7.42 -9.40
C HIS A 367 -6.03 -6.98 -8.00
N ILE A 368 -5.39 -5.81 -7.94
CA ILE A 368 -5.11 -5.12 -6.67
C ILE A 368 -6.45 -4.86 -5.97
N ALA A 369 -6.48 -5.13 -4.67
CA ALA A 369 -7.60 -4.82 -3.78
C ALA A 369 -7.36 -3.50 -3.05
#